data_AF-A0A1R2B1C5-F1
#
_entry.id   AF-A0A1R2B1C5-F1
#
_cell.length_a   1.000
_cell.length_b   1.000
_cell.length_c   1.000
_cell.angle_alpha   90.00
_cell.angle_beta   90.00
_cell.angle_gamma   90.00
#
_symmetry.space_group_name_H-M   'P 1'
#
loop_
_entity.id
_entity.type
_entity.pdbx_description
1 polymer ?
#
loop_
_entity_poly.entity_id
_entity_poly.type
_entity_poly.pdbx_seq_one_letter_code
_entity_poly.pdbx_strand_id
1 'polypeptide(L)'
;MNPFITIEEIHEKAQEVYMIYCSPHLSPPEEYYSGSHWLVVDDMTAKFVNTVCSLEIPGDKILACYDSGDLFSASKAYWALRAAGFAEVRIMPRSVYATNLIQLISGTPPLISKAERAYLPFNNELVMTKEEFLKRETFYQQAVQINYLAFNILDSNGRLQTSESVLSFLQTSGIKFSQSRASIVHGKRACLGGIMLAYVSKRSVSVVIDEIESLGTPQVRDSRTRETRLNQTENSDEVKYNTVMAGYSVSVDDPAKRAVKKSVHTRDGGQCKNCIIT
;
A
#
# COMPACT_ATOMS: atom_id res chain seq x y z
N MET A 1 4.15 0.96 -14.06
CA MET A 1 4.05 -0.39 -14.64
C MET A 1 2.73 -0.99 -14.20
N ASN A 2 1.94 -1.58 -15.09
CA ASN A 2 0.68 -2.22 -14.70
C ASN A 2 0.99 -3.48 -13.87
N PRO A 3 0.55 -3.61 -12.61
CA PRO A 3 0.83 -4.81 -11.84
C PRO A 3 -0.11 -5.98 -12.19
N PHE A 4 -1.15 -5.75 -12.99
CA PHE A 4 -2.07 -6.78 -13.46
C PHE A 4 -1.69 -7.31 -14.84
N ILE A 5 -2.08 -8.55 -15.14
CA ILE A 5 -2.05 -9.19 -16.45
C ILE A 5 -3.38 -9.94 -16.66
N THR A 6 -3.96 -9.90 -17.85
CA THR A 6 -5.18 -10.68 -18.14
C THR A 6 -4.86 -12.08 -18.66
N ILE A 7 -5.87 -12.96 -18.67
CA ILE A 7 -5.70 -14.32 -19.19
C ILE A 7 -5.50 -14.35 -20.72
N GLU A 8 -6.04 -13.35 -21.42
CA GLU A 8 -5.80 -13.11 -22.84
C GLU A 8 -4.33 -12.75 -23.08
N GLU A 9 -3.77 -11.81 -22.30
CA GLU A 9 -2.34 -11.46 -22.38
C GLU A 9 -1.42 -12.66 -22.07
N ILE A 10 -1.82 -13.56 -21.16
CA ILE A 10 -1.09 -14.79 -20.86
C ILE A 10 -1.17 -15.77 -22.04
N HIS A 11 -2.34 -15.93 -22.66
CA HIS A 11 -2.52 -16.80 -23.81
C HIS A 11 -1.66 -16.33 -25.00
N GLU A 12 -1.64 -15.02 -25.28
CA GLU A 12 -0.78 -14.42 -26.31
C GLU A 12 0.73 -14.59 -26.02
N LYS A 13 1.13 -14.66 -24.75
CA LYS A 13 2.53 -14.73 -24.29
C LYS A 13 2.87 -16.04 -23.58
N ALA A 14 2.24 -17.14 -23.96
CA ALA A 14 2.30 -18.41 -23.21
C ALA A 14 3.73 -18.96 -22.98
N GLN A 15 4.71 -18.62 -23.84
CA GLN A 15 6.12 -19.02 -23.68
C GLN A 15 6.96 -18.07 -22.81
N GLU A 16 6.46 -16.86 -22.54
CA GLU A 16 7.11 -15.83 -21.71
C GLU A 16 6.57 -15.82 -20.27
N VAL A 17 5.40 -16.41 -20.02
CA VAL A 17 4.73 -16.40 -18.72
C VAL A 17 5.00 -17.69 -17.93
N TYR A 18 5.30 -17.53 -16.64
CA TYR A 18 5.33 -18.60 -15.65
C TYR A 18 4.16 -18.39 -14.68
N MET A 19 3.13 -19.24 -14.77
CA MET A 19 1.92 -19.11 -13.96
C MET A 19 2.09 -19.74 -12.57
N ILE A 20 1.67 -19.01 -11.53
CA ILE A 20 1.82 -19.39 -10.13
C ILE A 20 0.46 -19.33 -9.43
N TYR A 21 -0.08 -20.51 -9.09
CA TYR A 21 -1.19 -20.62 -8.14
C TYR A 21 -0.65 -20.37 -6.73
N CYS A 22 -1.22 -19.42 -6.01
CA CYS A 22 -0.83 -19.03 -4.65
C CYS A 22 -1.92 -19.48 -3.68
N SER A 23 -1.59 -20.33 -2.69
CA SER A 23 -2.57 -20.65 -1.63
C SER A 23 -1.91 -21.05 -0.30
N PRO A 24 -2.63 -20.98 0.83
CA PRO A 24 -2.18 -21.54 2.10
C PRO A 24 -2.02 -23.06 2.02
N HIS A 25 -1.10 -23.62 2.79
CA HIS A 25 -0.85 -25.08 2.79
C HIS A 25 -2.09 -25.91 3.17
N LEU A 26 -2.93 -25.36 4.05
CA LEU A 26 -4.17 -25.98 4.55
C LEU A 26 -5.34 -25.88 3.57
N SER A 27 -5.18 -25.13 2.47
CA SER A 27 -6.19 -24.95 1.42
C SER A 27 -5.52 -25.14 0.05
N PRO A 28 -5.18 -26.38 -0.32
CA PRO A 28 -4.66 -26.68 -1.65
C PRO A 28 -5.74 -26.41 -2.71
N PRO A 29 -5.36 -26.01 -3.93
CA PRO A 29 -6.32 -25.86 -5.03
C PRO A 29 -6.99 -27.19 -5.40
N GLU A 30 -8.30 -27.10 -5.66
CA GLU A 30 -9.12 -28.14 -6.28
C GLU A 30 -9.09 -28.07 -7.81
N GLU A 31 -8.86 -26.87 -8.37
CA GLU A 31 -8.71 -26.60 -9.80
C GLU A 31 -7.64 -25.53 -10.05
N TYR A 32 -6.93 -25.64 -11.16
CA TYR A 32 -5.88 -24.69 -11.58
C TYR A 32 -5.79 -24.57 -13.10
N TYR A 33 -5.21 -23.48 -13.60
CA TYR A 33 -4.96 -23.31 -15.04
C TYR A 33 -3.76 -24.17 -15.49
N SER A 34 -3.93 -24.92 -16.59
CA SER A 34 -2.91 -25.79 -17.19
C SER A 34 -1.56 -25.10 -17.35
N GLY A 35 -0.47 -25.74 -16.91
CA GLY A 35 0.88 -25.18 -16.91
C GLY A 35 1.24 -24.31 -15.69
N SER A 36 0.32 -24.15 -14.72
CA SER A 36 0.63 -23.45 -13.46
C SER A 36 1.42 -24.31 -12.48
N HIS A 37 2.21 -23.65 -11.64
CA HIS A 37 2.91 -24.25 -10.51
C HIS A 37 2.35 -23.71 -9.19
N TRP A 38 2.49 -24.46 -8.10
CA TRP A 38 1.96 -24.10 -6.79
C TRP A 38 3.01 -23.43 -5.91
N LEU A 39 2.72 -22.21 -5.45
CA LEU A 39 3.41 -21.53 -4.38
C LEU A 39 2.57 -21.59 -3.10
N VAL A 40 3.08 -22.30 -2.10
CA VAL A 40 2.52 -22.31 -0.74
C VAL A 40 2.83 -20.97 -0.07
N VAL A 41 1.79 -20.21 0.23
CA VAL A 41 1.84 -18.96 0.98
C VAL A 41 1.69 -19.28 2.47
N ASP A 42 2.78 -19.18 3.22
CA ASP A 42 2.76 -19.49 4.66
C ASP A 42 2.29 -18.27 5.47
N ASP A 43 1.54 -18.52 6.54
CA ASP A 43 1.09 -17.48 7.46
C ASP A 43 2.27 -16.90 8.26
N MET A 44 3.25 -17.74 8.62
CA MET A 44 4.48 -17.26 9.25
C MET A 44 5.39 -16.58 8.23
N THR A 45 5.41 -15.26 8.23
CA THR A 45 6.21 -14.42 7.32
C THR A 45 7.67 -14.88 7.18
N ALA A 46 8.37 -15.21 8.27
CA ALA A 46 9.76 -15.69 8.18
C ALA A 46 9.91 -16.99 7.36
N LYS A 47 8.98 -17.93 7.51
CA LYS A 47 8.96 -19.20 6.76
C LYS A 47 8.53 -18.99 5.31
N PHE A 48 7.62 -18.04 5.06
CA PHE A 48 7.22 -17.64 3.71
C PHE A 48 8.36 -16.95 2.97
N VAL A 49 9.02 -15.96 3.58
CA VAL A 49 10.18 -15.26 3.00
C VAL A 49 11.31 -16.24 2.70
N ASN A 50 11.66 -17.13 3.64
CA ASN A 50 12.67 -18.15 3.38
C ASN A 50 12.28 -19.09 2.23
N THR A 51 10.99 -19.47 2.14
CA THR A 51 10.46 -20.24 1.01
C THR A 51 10.67 -19.50 -0.31
N VAL A 52 10.25 -18.23 -0.39
CA VAL A 52 10.37 -17.42 -1.60
C VAL A 52 11.82 -17.22 -2.01
N CYS A 53 12.72 -16.99 -1.05
CA CYS A 53 14.15 -16.81 -1.33
C CYS A 53 14.89 -18.10 -1.73
N SER A 54 14.21 -19.24 -1.69
CA SER A 54 14.73 -20.56 -2.11
C SER A 54 14.11 -21.05 -3.42
N LEU A 55 13.19 -20.32 -4.04
CA LEU A 55 12.43 -20.77 -5.23
C LEU A 55 13.30 -20.81 -6.48
N GLU A 56 13.30 -21.95 -7.16
CA GLU A 56 13.96 -22.15 -8.45
C GLU A 56 12.99 -21.80 -9.59
N ILE A 57 12.95 -20.52 -9.96
CA ILE A 57 12.09 -19.98 -11.01
C ILE A 57 12.96 -19.47 -12.18
N PRO A 58 12.58 -19.71 -13.45
CA PRO A 58 13.29 -19.14 -14.61
C PRO A 58 13.28 -17.61 -14.59
N GLY A 59 14.46 -16.99 -14.62
CA GLY A 59 14.64 -15.54 -14.46
C GLY A 59 14.23 -14.69 -15.68
N ASP A 60 13.92 -15.31 -16.82
CA ASP A 60 13.49 -14.65 -18.06
C ASP A 60 11.97 -14.49 -18.18
N LYS A 61 11.19 -15.00 -17.22
CA LYS A 61 9.72 -15.11 -17.31
C LYS A 61 8.98 -13.99 -16.58
N ILE A 62 7.81 -13.67 -17.12
CA ILE A 62 6.77 -12.90 -16.44
C ILE A 62 6.07 -13.82 -15.43
N LEU A 63 6.15 -13.51 -14.13
CA LEU A 63 5.53 -14.32 -13.08
C LEU A 63 4.08 -13.90 -12.88
N ALA A 64 3.13 -14.70 -13.37
CA ALA A 64 1.69 -14.44 -13.26
C ALA A 64 1.11 -15.15 -12.02
N CYS A 65 0.97 -14.40 -10.92
CA CYS A 65 0.45 -14.90 -9.65
C CYS A 65 -1.08 -14.79 -9.60
N TYR A 66 -1.76 -15.86 -9.18
CA TYR A 66 -3.22 -15.87 -8.99
C TYR A 66 -3.60 -16.80 -7.82
N ASP A 67 -4.84 -16.73 -7.38
CA ASP A 67 -5.42 -17.62 -6.37
C ASP A 67 -6.88 -17.97 -6.71
N SER A 68 -7.66 -18.44 -5.73
CA SER A 68 -9.05 -18.84 -5.94
C SER A 68 -9.97 -17.71 -6.42
N GLY A 69 -9.58 -16.44 -6.23
CA GLY A 69 -10.23 -15.27 -6.82
C GLY A 69 -10.27 -14.02 -5.92
N ASP A 70 -9.90 -14.14 -4.63
CA ASP A 70 -9.95 -13.01 -3.68
C ASP A 70 -8.64 -12.19 -3.64
N LEU A 71 -7.61 -12.65 -4.36
CA LEU A 71 -6.29 -12.04 -4.53
C LEU A 71 -5.50 -11.87 -3.22
N PHE A 72 -5.89 -12.50 -2.13
CA PHE A 72 -5.18 -12.42 -0.85
C PHE A 72 -3.80 -13.09 -0.94
N SER A 73 -3.78 -14.37 -1.34
CA SER A 73 -2.55 -15.15 -1.44
C SER A 73 -1.68 -14.66 -2.60
N ALA A 74 -2.31 -14.36 -3.74
CA ALA A 74 -1.62 -13.85 -4.91
C ALA A 74 -0.95 -12.49 -4.65
N SER A 75 -1.61 -11.57 -3.93
CA SER A 75 -1.00 -10.27 -3.61
C SER A 75 0.15 -10.37 -2.61
N LYS A 76 0.07 -11.26 -1.61
CA LYS A 76 1.19 -11.55 -0.69
C LYS A 76 2.39 -12.15 -1.44
N ALA A 77 2.14 -13.07 -2.37
CA ALA A 77 3.16 -13.64 -3.25
C ALA A 77 3.80 -12.62 -4.19
N TYR A 78 3.01 -11.77 -4.84
CA TYR A 78 3.51 -10.70 -5.72
C TYR A 78 4.56 -9.84 -5.01
N TRP A 79 4.26 -9.38 -3.79
CA TRP A 79 5.18 -8.52 -3.05
C TRP A 79 6.45 -9.26 -2.63
N ALA A 80 6.33 -10.49 -2.12
CA ALA A 80 7.49 -11.27 -1.74
C ALA A 80 8.40 -11.62 -2.93
N LEU A 81 7.84 -11.98 -4.10
CA LEU A 81 8.62 -12.22 -5.32
C LEU A 81 9.31 -10.95 -5.82
N ARG A 82 8.62 -9.79 -5.80
CA ARG A 82 9.23 -8.50 -6.13
C ARG A 82 10.36 -8.13 -5.17
N ALA A 83 10.22 -8.44 -3.88
CA ALA A 83 11.27 -8.25 -2.89
C ALA A 83 12.44 -9.24 -3.06
N ALA A 84 12.17 -10.44 -3.59
CA ALA A 84 13.17 -11.46 -3.92
C ALA A 84 13.99 -11.17 -5.19
N GLY A 85 13.77 -10.01 -5.84
CA GLY A 85 14.51 -9.55 -7.01
C GLY A 85 13.88 -9.87 -8.37
N PHE A 86 12.75 -10.59 -8.42
CA PHE A 86 12.03 -10.81 -9.67
C PHE A 86 11.43 -9.48 -10.18
N ALA A 87 11.82 -9.06 -11.38
CA ALA A 87 11.39 -7.76 -11.93
C ALA A 87 9.94 -7.78 -12.45
N GLU A 88 9.63 -8.77 -13.29
CA GLU A 88 8.37 -8.89 -14.03
C GLU A 88 7.36 -9.78 -13.31
N VAL A 89 6.90 -9.34 -12.14
CA VAL A 89 5.79 -10.00 -11.42
C VAL A 89 4.47 -9.29 -11.74
N ARG A 90 3.40 -10.07 -11.90
CA ARG A 90 2.04 -9.65 -12.24
C ARG A 90 1.02 -10.42 -11.38
N ILE A 91 -0.14 -9.82 -11.16
CA ILE A 91 -1.35 -10.50 -10.68
C ILE A 91 -2.24 -10.82 -11.87
N MET A 92 -2.70 -12.07 -11.98
CA MET A 92 -3.82 -12.41 -12.87
C MET A 92 -5.12 -12.43 -12.05
N PRO A 93 -6.06 -11.49 -12.27
CA PRO A 93 -7.39 -11.55 -11.70
C PRO A 93 -8.20 -12.67 -12.35
N ARG A 94 -8.96 -13.43 -11.57
CA ARG A 94 -9.84 -14.48 -12.11
C ARG A 94 -11.00 -13.83 -12.89
N SER A 95 -10.98 -13.94 -14.21
CA SER A 95 -12.10 -13.51 -15.05
C SER A 95 -13.23 -14.53 -14.98
N VAL A 96 -14.45 -14.07 -14.67
CA VAL A 96 -15.67 -14.87 -14.73
C VAL A 96 -16.08 -15.19 -16.18
N TYR A 97 -15.49 -14.48 -17.15
CA TYR A 97 -15.83 -14.52 -18.58
C TYR A 97 -14.78 -15.24 -19.44
N ALA A 98 -13.72 -15.78 -18.84
CA ALA A 98 -12.72 -16.61 -19.51
C ALA A 98 -13.05 -18.10 -19.30
N THR A 99 -13.92 -18.73 -20.07
CA THR A 99 -13.82 -19.03 -21.52
C THR A 99 -12.44 -19.54 -21.95
N ASN A 100 -12.37 -20.88 -22.10
CA ASN A 100 -11.59 -21.76 -23.00
C ASN A 100 -10.15 -21.45 -23.48
N LEU A 101 -9.56 -20.28 -23.20
CA LEU A 101 -8.22 -19.89 -23.67
C LEU A 101 -7.10 -20.65 -22.95
N ILE A 102 -7.30 -20.98 -21.67
CA ILE A 102 -6.43 -21.83 -20.87
C ILE A 102 -7.31 -22.84 -20.15
N GLN A 103 -7.02 -24.13 -20.33
CA GLN A 103 -7.78 -25.22 -19.73
C GLN A 103 -7.64 -25.22 -18.21
N LEU A 104 -8.75 -25.38 -17.48
CA LEU A 104 -8.73 -25.73 -16.06
C LEU A 104 -8.52 -27.24 -15.90
N ILE A 105 -7.64 -27.61 -14.97
CA ILE A 105 -7.31 -28.98 -14.59
C ILE A 105 -7.69 -29.17 -13.12
N SER A 106 -8.37 -30.28 -12.82
CA SER A 106 -8.73 -30.67 -11.45
C SER A 106 -7.53 -31.26 -10.70
N GLY A 107 -7.49 -31.06 -9.38
CA GLY A 107 -6.39 -31.45 -8.50
C GLY A 107 -5.41 -30.31 -8.24
N THR A 108 -4.22 -30.65 -7.76
CA THR A 108 -3.22 -29.68 -7.29
C THR A 108 -2.08 -29.53 -8.32
N PRO A 109 -1.64 -28.30 -8.66
CA PRO A 109 -0.49 -28.09 -9.53
C PRO A 109 0.81 -28.58 -8.88
N PRO A 110 1.85 -28.90 -9.67
CA PRO A 110 3.17 -29.23 -9.14
C PRO A 110 3.72 -28.08 -8.31
N LEU A 111 4.30 -28.37 -7.15
CA LEU A 111 5.00 -27.37 -6.33
C LEU A 111 6.17 -26.77 -7.12
N ILE A 112 6.40 -25.46 -6.96
CA ILE A 112 7.63 -24.83 -7.46
C ILE A 112 8.83 -25.45 -6.73
N SER A 113 9.85 -25.86 -7.48
CA SER A 113 11.11 -26.40 -6.98
C SER A 113 11.83 -25.42 -6.05
N LYS A 114 12.61 -25.96 -5.11
CA LYS A 114 13.33 -25.19 -4.11
C LYS A 114 14.74 -25.74 -3.94
N ALA A 115 15.72 -24.84 -3.91
CA ALA A 115 17.04 -25.16 -3.42
C ALA A 115 16.99 -25.53 -1.91
N GLU A 116 17.99 -26.27 -1.42
CA GLU A 116 18.10 -26.64 0.00
C GLU A 116 18.20 -25.43 0.94
N ARG A 117 18.61 -24.27 0.43
CA ARG A 117 18.87 -23.03 1.19
C ARG A 117 18.40 -21.81 0.39
N ALA A 118 17.96 -20.79 1.12
CA ALA A 118 17.69 -19.48 0.53
C ALA A 118 18.97 -18.89 -0.07
N TYR A 119 18.86 -18.41 -1.31
CA TYR A 119 19.98 -17.85 -2.08
C TYR A 119 19.64 -16.54 -2.80
N LEU A 120 18.34 -16.26 -3.01
CA LEU A 120 17.89 -14.97 -3.54
C LEU A 120 18.00 -13.88 -2.46
N PRO A 121 18.33 -12.62 -2.83
CA PRO A 121 18.27 -11.49 -1.90
C PRO A 121 16.82 -11.23 -1.49
N PHE A 122 16.58 -10.51 -0.39
CA PHE A 122 15.24 -10.03 -0.03
C PHE A 122 15.27 -8.56 0.36
N ASN A 123 14.41 -7.75 -0.26
CA ASN A 123 14.38 -6.30 -0.08
C ASN A 123 13.35 -5.85 0.98
N ASN A 124 13.79 -5.72 2.23
CA ASN A 124 12.96 -5.26 3.35
C ASN A 124 12.40 -3.84 3.18
N GLU A 125 12.97 -3.00 2.31
CA GLU A 125 12.42 -1.67 2.01
C GLU A 125 11.15 -1.73 1.14
N LEU A 126 10.97 -2.81 0.38
CA LEU A 126 9.76 -3.05 -0.41
C LEU A 126 8.70 -3.78 0.44
N VAL A 127 9.13 -4.74 1.26
CA VAL A 127 8.27 -5.63 2.03
C VAL A 127 8.82 -5.77 3.44
N MET A 128 8.13 -5.22 4.43
CA MET A 128 8.59 -5.19 5.81
C MET A 128 7.67 -5.99 6.75
N THR A 129 8.24 -6.45 7.86
CA THR A 129 7.51 -7.03 8.97
C THR A 129 6.78 -5.97 9.80
N LYS A 130 5.81 -6.40 10.61
CA LYS A 130 5.15 -5.58 11.64
C LYS A 130 6.16 -4.96 12.60
N GLU A 131 7.19 -5.69 12.98
CA GLU A 131 8.22 -5.19 13.90
C GLU A 131 9.05 -4.06 13.28
N GLU A 132 9.46 -4.20 12.03
CA GLU A 132 10.19 -3.15 11.30
C GLU A 132 9.31 -1.91 11.12
N PHE A 133 8.03 -2.09 10.73
CA PHE A 133 7.08 -0.99 10.59
C PHE A 133 6.91 -0.19 11.88
N LEU A 134 6.74 -0.85 13.03
CA LEU A 134 6.55 -0.19 14.33
C LEU A 134 7.81 0.56 14.81
N LYS A 135 9.00 0.17 14.34
CA LYS A 135 10.28 0.83 14.66
C LYS A 135 10.65 1.97 13.68
N ARG A 136 9.90 2.13 12.58
CA ARG A 136 10.26 3.01 11.45
C ARG A 136 9.70 4.43 11.62
N GLU A 137 10.56 5.44 11.49
CA GLU A 137 10.14 6.84 11.44
C GLU A 137 9.57 7.20 10.05
N THR A 138 8.26 7.45 9.97
CA THR A 138 7.56 7.70 8.69
C THR A 138 7.53 9.19 8.32
N PHE A 139 8.68 9.87 8.31
CA PHE A 139 8.72 11.31 8.01
C PHE A 139 8.43 11.59 6.53
N TYR A 140 9.12 10.89 5.62
CA TYR A 140 8.98 11.10 4.16
C TYR A 140 7.85 10.26 3.53
N GLN A 141 7.56 9.08 4.08
CA GLN A 141 6.49 8.18 3.63
C GLN A 141 5.20 8.41 4.43
N GLN A 142 4.03 8.23 3.83
CA GLN A 142 2.75 8.18 4.55
C GLN A 142 2.38 6.73 4.90
N ALA A 143 1.89 6.48 6.11
CA ALA A 143 1.27 5.21 6.46
C ALA A 143 -0.18 5.18 5.96
N VAL A 144 -0.55 4.15 5.21
CA VAL A 144 -1.92 3.97 4.67
C VAL A 144 -2.49 2.66 5.21
N GLN A 145 -3.54 2.75 6.03
CA GLN A 145 -4.20 1.57 6.57
C GLN A 145 -5.29 1.06 5.60
N ILE A 146 -5.23 -0.23 5.24
CA ILE A 146 -6.24 -0.90 4.42
C ILE A 146 -6.60 -2.24 5.07
N ASN A 147 -7.72 -2.27 5.79
CA ASN A 147 -8.25 -3.48 6.43
C ASN A 147 -9.32 -4.18 5.59
N TYR A 148 -10.04 -3.43 4.76
CA TYR A 148 -11.14 -3.92 3.93
C TYR A 148 -11.05 -3.30 2.54
N LEU A 149 -11.37 -4.11 1.53
CA LEU A 149 -11.37 -3.70 0.13
C LEU A 149 -12.33 -4.60 -0.67
N ALA A 150 -13.55 -4.13 -0.88
CA ALA A 150 -14.53 -4.80 -1.75
C ALA A 150 -14.46 -4.22 -3.17
N PHE A 151 -13.41 -4.58 -3.90
CA PHE A 151 -13.21 -4.16 -5.29
C PHE A 151 -12.93 -5.36 -6.18
N ASN A 152 -13.58 -5.38 -7.34
CA ASN A 152 -13.15 -6.22 -8.44
C ASN A 152 -12.30 -5.37 -9.40
N ILE A 153 -11.05 -5.79 -9.66
CA ILE A 153 -10.18 -5.12 -10.62
C ILE A 153 -10.63 -5.33 -12.08
N LEU A 154 -11.50 -6.31 -12.32
CA LEU A 154 -12.20 -6.47 -13.58
C LEU A 154 -13.55 -5.75 -13.56
N ASP A 155 -13.93 -5.18 -14.69
CA ASP A 155 -15.27 -4.66 -14.95
C ASP A 155 -16.28 -5.80 -15.25
N SER A 156 -17.54 -5.44 -15.50
CA SER A 156 -18.61 -6.39 -15.87
C SER A 156 -18.39 -7.09 -17.21
N ASN A 157 -17.36 -6.74 -17.97
CA ASN A 157 -16.98 -7.34 -19.25
C ASN A 157 -15.67 -8.15 -19.14
N GLY A 158 -15.14 -8.32 -17.92
CA GLY A 158 -13.87 -9.01 -17.67
C GLY A 158 -12.61 -8.19 -18.00
N ARG A 159 -12.73 -6.88 -18.26
CA ARG A 159 -11.60 -6.00 -18.60
C ARG A 159 -11.02 -5.33 -17.37
N LEU A 160 -9.71 -5.09 -17.34
CA LEU A 160 -9.07 -4.33 -16.27
C LEU A 160 -9.66 -2.91 -16.16
N GLN A 161 -10.04 -2.52 -14.95
CA GLN A 161 -10.45 -1.15 -14.65
C GLN A 161 -9.27 -0.18 -14.77
N THR A 162 -9.53 1.03 -15.26
CA THR A 162 -8.48 2.05 -15.45
C THR A 162 -7.94 2.59 -14.12
N SER A 163 -6.76 3.22 -14.15
CA SER A 163 -6.16 3.89 -12.99
C SER A 163 -7.08 4.92 -12.34
N GLU A 164 -7.91 5.61 -13.13
CA GLU A 164 -8.84 6.65 -12.68
C GLU A 164 -10.04 6.03 -11.96
N SER A 165 -10.55 4.91 -12.45
CA SER A 165 -11.63 4.16 -11.78
C SER A 165 -11.16 3.56 -10.45
N VAL A 166 -9.98 2.93 -10.44
CA VAL A 166 -9.35 2.40 -9.21
C VAL A 166 -9.10 3.53 -8.21
N LEU A 167 -8.60 4.69 -8.65
CA LEU A 167 -8.37 5.85 -7.80
C LEU A 167 -9.67 6.36 -7.17
N SER A 168 -10.72 6.54 -7.98
CA SER A 168 -12.05 6.96 -7.52
C SER A 168 -12.62 5.99 -6.48
N PHE A 169 -12.47 4.68 -6.71
CA PHE A 169 -12.87 3.66 -5.74
C PHE A 169 -12.11 3.77 -4.41
N LEU A 170 -10.78 3.91 -4.44
CA LEU A 170 -9.98 4.02 -3.21
C LEU A 170 -10.38 5.26 -2.38
N GLN A 171 -10.61 6.39 -3.05
CA GLN A 171 -11.06 7.64 -2.42
C GLN A 171 -12.47 7.53 -1.82
N THR A 172 -13.42 6.99 -2.58
CA THR A 172 -14.82 6.80 -2.13
C THR A 172 -14.96 5.73 -1.04
N SER A 173 -14.06 4.75 -1.00
CA SER A 173 -13.94 3.76 0.09
C SER A 173 -13.33 4.33 1.39
N GLY A 174 -13.01 5.62 1.44
CA GLY A 174 -12.47 6.27 2.64
C GLY A 174 -11.00 6.00 2.92
N ILE A 175 -10.25 5.42 1.96
CA ILE A 175 -8.82 5.17 2.11
C ILE A 175 -8.07 6.51 1.97
N LYS A 176 -7.46 6.96 3.07
CA LYS A 176 -6.80 8.28 3.15
C LYS A 176 -5.35 8.17 2.68
N PHE A 177 -5.03 8.78 1.54
CA PHE A 177 -3.66 8.89 1.03
C PHE A 177 -3.49 10.11 0.11
N SER A 178 -2.25 10.59 -0.02
CA SER A 178 -1.85 11.56 -1.06
C SER A 178 -1.10 10.87 -2.19
N GLN A 179 -1.53 11.08 -3.43
CA GLN A 179 -0.81 10.58 -4.63
C GLN A 179 0.58 11.20 -4.82
N SER A 180 0.89 12.32 -4.16
CA SER A 180 2.21 12.97 -4.28
C SER A 180 3.29 12.36 -3.39
N ARG A 181 2.93 11.49 -2.44
CA ARG A 181 3.85 10.91 -1.44
C ARG A 181 4.09 9.41 -1.68
N ALA A 182 5.28 8.95 -1.30
CA ALA A 182 5.55 7.52 -1.16
C ALA A 182 4.75 6.95 0.03
N SER A 183 4.35 5.68 -0.05
CA SER A 183 3.42 5.07 0.91
C SER A 183 3.97 3.78 1.51
N ILE A 184 3.66 3.55 2.80
CA ILE A 184 3.77 2.23 3.43
C ILE A 184 2.34 1.77 3.74
N VAL A 185 1.93 0.64 3.18
CA VAL A 185 0.57 0.12 3.34
C VAL A 185 0.53 -0.98 4.39
N HIS A 186 -0.42 -0.93 5.31
CA HIS A 186 -0.56 -1.87 6.42
C HIS A 186 -2.02 -2.22 6.72
N GLY A 187 -2.26 -3.30 7.48
CA GLY A 187 -3.60 -3.81 7.77
C GLY A 187 -3.95 -5.09 6.99
N LYS A 188 -5.15 -5.63 7.21
CA LYS A 188 -5.54 -6.98 6.72
C LYS A 188 -5.52 -7.16 5.20
N ARG A 189 -5.70 -6.09 4.41
CA ARG A 189 -5.65 -6.13 2.93
C ARG A 189 -4.48 -5.29 2.39
N ALA A 190 -3.41 -5.15 3.18
CA ALA A 190 -2.24 -4.33 2.83
C ALA A 190 -1.57 -4.71 1.51
N CYS A 191 -1.37 -6.01 1.26
CA CYS A 191 -0.73 -6.48 0.03
C CYS A 191 -1.53 -6.08 -1.22
N LEU A 192 -2.82 -6.43 -1.28
CA LEU A 192 -3.71 -6.06 -2.39
C LEU A 192 -3.88 -4.54 -2.52
N GLY A 193 -4.14 -3.84 -1.41
CA GLY A 193 -4.26 -2.38 -1.40
C GLY A 193 -2.97 -1.68 -1.86
N GLY A 194 -1.80 -2.21 -1.51
CA GLY A 194 -0.49 -1.76 -1.99
C GLY A 194 -0.35 -1.89 -3.50
N ILE A 195 -0.82 -2.99 -4.10
CA ILE A 195 -0.81 -3.18 -5.56
C ILE A 195 -1.64 -2.11 -6.25
N MET A 196 -2.82 -1.78 -5.71
CA MET A 196 -3.70 -0.75 -6.24
C MET A 196 -3.12 0.66 -6.08
N LEU A 197 -2.53 0.95 -4.92
CA LEU A 197 -1.81 2.20 -4.67
C LEU A 197 -0.62 2.36 -5.63
N ALA A 198 0.12 1.29 -5.92
CA ALA A 198 1.20 1.31 -6.90
C ALA A 198 0.68 1.53 -8.33
N TYR A 199 -0.49 0.98 -8.67
CA TYR A 199 -1.15 1.17 -9.97
C TYR A 199 -1.57 2.63 -10.19
N VAL A 200 -2.20 3.27 -9.20
CA VAL A 200 -2.75 4.63 -9.35
C VAL A 200 -1.74 5.76 -9.08
N SER A 201 -0.88 5.62 -8.07
CA SER A 201 -0.04 6.75 -7.61
C SER A 201 1.19 7.00 -8.48
N LYS A 202 1.71 5.96 -9.16
CA LYS A 202 3.02 5.96 -9.82
C LYS A 202 4.18 6.38 -8.89
N ARG A 203 4.00 6.26 -7.56
CA ARG A 203 5.01 6.52 -6.53
C ARG A 203 5.55 5.22 -5.94
N SER A 204 6.61 5.32 -5.14
CA SER A 204 7.11 4.19 -4.36
C SER A 204 6.05 3.76 -3.33
N VAL A 205 5.77 2.46 -3.30
CA VAL A 205 4.86 1.81 -2.36
C VAL A 205 5.61 0.63 -1.76
N SER A 206 5.66 0.61 -0.43
CA SER A 206 6.10 -0.53 0.37
C SER A 206 4.89 -1.13 1.09
N VAL A 207 4.96 -2.41 1.47
CA VAL A 207 3.89 -3.06 2.23
C VAL A 207 4.40 -3.70 3.51
N VAL A 208 3.55 -3.69 4.54
CA VAL A 208 3.70 -4.57 5.70
C VAL A 208 3.05 -5.91 5.34
N ILE A 209 3.85 -6.98 5.36
CA ILE A 209 3.38 -8.33 4.95
C ILE A 209 2.62 -9.07 6.05
N ASP A 210 2.89 -8.71 7.30
CA ASP A 210 2.19 -9.20 8.47
C ASP A 210 0.82 -8.53 8.64
N GLU A 211 -0.20 -9.29 9.02
CA GLU A 211 -1.48 -8.70 9.40
C GLU A 211 -1.36 -7.85 10.68
N ILE A 212 -1.89 -6.63 10.60
CA ILE A 212 -2.03 -5.72 11.74
C ILE A 212 -3.51 -5.51 11.98
N GLU A 213 -4.07 -6.25 12.95
CA GLU A 213 -5.51 -6.22 13.22
C GLU A 213 -5.98 -4.89 13.82
N SER A 214 -5.21 -4.29 14.75
CA SER A 214 -5.37 -2.89 15.17
C SER A 214 -4.17 -2.37 16.00
N LEU A 215 -4.21 -1.06 16.26
CA LEU A 215 -3.41 -0.25 17.19
C LEU A 215 -1.98 0.12 16.79
N GLY A 216 -1.68 1.42 16.98
CA GLY A 216 -0.39 2.05 16.74
C GLY A 216 -0.24 2.68 15.34
N THR A 217 -0.76 3.89 15.14
CA THR A 217 -0.10 4.78 14.16
C THR A 217 1.33 5.05 14.65
N PRO A 218 2.36 4.98 13.78
CA PRO A 218 3.73 5.24 14.18
C PRO A 218 3.84 6.61 14.85
N GLN A 219 4.69 6.74 15.87
CA GLN A 219 4.78 7.98 16.65
C GLN A 219 5.28 9.14 15.79
N VAL A 220 4.38 10.04 15.43
CA VAL A 220 4.75 11.36 14.92
C VAL A 220 5.32 12.15 16.10
N ARG A 221 6.65 12.23 16.19
CA ARG A 221 7.30 13.16 17.10
C ARG A 221 7.11 14.58 16.59
N ASP A 222 6.16 15.29 17.20
CA ASP A 222 6.15 16.75 17.11
C ASP A 222 7.45 17.30 17.71
N SER A 223 8.24 18.00 16.90
CA SER A 223 9.54 18.58 17.28
C SER A 223 9.42 19.78 18.23
N ARG A 224 8.30 19.93 18.95
CA ARG A 224 7.89 21.12 19.70
C ARG A 224 7.15 20.80 20.99
N THR A 225 7.86 20.23 21.97
CA THR A 225 7.64 20.60 23.39
C THR A 225 8.81 20.09 24.24
N ARG A 226 9.74 20.99 24.55
CA ARG A 226 10.74 20.77 25.60
C ARG A 226 10.76 21.98 26.54
N GLU A 227 9.65 22.21 27.22
CA GLU A 227 9.60 23.19 28.31
C GLU A 227 8.61 22.79 29.40
N THR A 228 9.15 22.81 30.63
CA THR A 228 8.47 23.07 31.91
C THR A 228 7.43 22.07 32.42
N ARG A 229 7.89 21.17 33.32
CA ARG A 229 7.07 20.60 34.39
C ARG A 229 6.52 21.73 35.28
N LEU A 230 5.25 21.67 35.67
CA LEU A 230 4.76 22.12 36.99
C LEU A 230 3.39 21.49 37.29
N ASN A 231 3.08 21.34 38.58
CA ASN A 231 1.99 20.51 39.10
C ASN A 231 0.60 21.12 38.87
N GLN A 232 -0.43 20.28 38.71
CA GLN A 232 -1.68 20.42 39.49
C GLN A 232 -2.54 19.14 39.47
N THR A 233 -3.46 19.06 40.42
CA THR A 233 -4.20 17.87 40.86
C THR A 233 -5.71 18.00 40.58
N GLU A 234 -6.40 16.85 40.59
CA GLU A 234 -7.85 16.65 40.83
C GLU A 234 -8.89 16.91 39.71
N ASN A 235 -9.67 15.84 39.48
CA ASN A 235 -11.12 15.76 39.20
C ASN A 235 -11.82 16.73 38.24
N SER A 236 -12.30 16.18 37.11
CA SER A 236 -13.76 16.02 36.87
C SER A 236 -14.04 15.29 35.54
N ASP A 237 -15.10 14.48 35.53
CA ASP A 237 -15.62 13.85 34.31
C ASP A 237 -16.28 14.88 33.38
N GLU A 238 -15.72 15.08 32.19
CA GLU A 238 -16.49 15.54 31.02
C GLU A 238 -15.78 15.13 29.72
N VAL A 239 -16.32 14.11 29.03
CA VAL A 239 -15.80 13.67 27.73
C VAL A 239 -16.26 14.65 26.63
N LYS A 240 -15.54 15.75 26.45
CA LYS A 240 -15.67 16.65 25.30
C LYS A 240 -14.60 16.33 24.26
N TYR A 241 -15.04 15.81 23.11
CA TYR A 241 -14.19 15.60 21.93
C TYR A 241 -13.79 16.95 21.31
N ASN A 242 -12.72 17.56 21.81
CA ASN A 242 -12.06 18.68 21.15
C ASN A 242 -11.17 18.18 20.01
N THR A 243 -11.72 18.13 18.81
CA THR A 243 -10.95 17.87 17.58
C THR A 243 -10.09 19.10 17.24
N VAL A 244 -8.83 19.09 17.69
CA VAL A 244 -7.85 20.12 17.34
C VAL A 244 -7.38 19.92 15.89
N MET A 245 -8.11 20.50 14.94
CA MET A 245 -7.64 20.68 13.56
C MET A 245 -6.63 21.82 13.51
N ALA A 246 -5.35 21.49 13.38
CA ALA A 246 -4.29 22.47 13.21
C ALA A 246 -4.30 23.07 11.79
N GLY A 247 -4.87 24.27 11.66
CA GLY A 247 -4.44 25.28 10.68
C GLY A 247 -4.92 25.11 9.24
N TYR A 248 -6.09 25.67 8.92
CA TYR A 248 -6.27 26.76 7.95
C TYR A 248 -7.76 27.15 7.92
N SER A 249 -8.14 28.22 8.61
CA SER A 249 -9.49 28.81 8.54
C SER A 249 -9.44 30.13 7.77
N VAL A 250 -9.89 30.11 6.52
CA VAL A 250 -10.22 31.33 5.78
C VAL A 250 -11.66 31.70 6.14
N SER A 251 -11.84 32.74 6.96
CA SER A 251 -13.16 33.30 7.25
C SER A 251 -13.59 34.26 6.14
N VAL A 252 -14.60 33.89 5.38
CA VAL A 252 -15.35 34.81 4.52
C VAL A 252 -16.74 34.96 5.13
N ASP A 253 -17.00 36.11 5.74
CA ASP A 253 -18.35 36.57 6.06
C ASP A 253 -18.35 38.11 6.10
N ASP A 254 -19.16 38.71 5.24
CA ASP A 254 -19.59 40.11 5.31
C ASP A 254 -21.13 40.05 5.16
N PRO A 255 -21.91 40.72 6.03
CA PRO A 255 -22.41 41.99 5.55
C PRO A 255 -22.53 43.09 6.63
N ALA A 256 -21.84 44.19 6.39
CA ALA A 256 -22.31 45.57 6.51
C ALA A 256 -23.07 45.99 7.80
N LYS A 257 -22.42 46.86 8.60
CA LYS A 257 -22.93 48.23 8.85
C LYS A 257 -21.94 49.18 9.57
N ARG A 258 -21.76 50.35 8.95
CA ARG A 258 -21.50 51.68 9.53
C ARG A 258 -20.24 51.92 10.38
N ALA A 259 -19.22 52.39 9.66
CA ALA A 259 -18.29 53.48 9.98
C ALA A 259 -18.43 54.24 11.32
N VAL A 260 -17.29 54.37 12.02
CA VAL A 260 -16.90 55.59 12.74
C VAL A 260 -15.42 55.88 12.46
N LYS A 261 -15.10 57.06 11.89
CA LYS A 261 -13.73 57.58 11.82
C LYS A 261 -13.29 58.05 13.21
N LYS A 262 -12.07 57.71 13.63
CA LYS A 262 -11.26 58.57 14.52
C LYS A 262 -9.81 58.62 14.05
N SER A 263 -9.46 59.75 13.47
CA SER A 263 -8.08 60.19 13.23
C SER A 263 -7.50 60.84 14.49
N VAL A 264 -6.27 60.49 14.86
CA VAL A 264 -5.39 61.37 15.65
C VAL A 264 -4.01 61.35 14.99
N HIS A 265 -3.32 62.50 15.01
CA HIS A 265 -2.13 62.78 14.21
C HIS A 265 -1.10 63.54 15.05
N THR A 266 0.08 62.95 15.26
CA THR A 266 1.36 63.56 15.69
C THR A 266 2.44 62.53 15.34
N ARG A 267 3.34 62.75 14.37
CA ARG A 267 4.49 63.69 14.29
C ARG A 267 5.69 63.32 15.16
N ASP A 268 6.85 63.63 14.58
CA ASP A 268 8.23 63.50 15.06
C ASP A 268 8.74 62.04 15.16
N GLY A 269 9.97 61.72 14.76
CA GLY A 269 11.02 62.54 14.14
C GLY A 269 12.40 61.94 14.45
N GLY A 270 13.13 61.44 13.46
CA GLY A 270 14.43 60.79 13.72
C GLY A 270 15.05 60.13 12.49
N GLN A 271 15.88 60.89 11.76
CA GLN A 271 16.81 60.31 10.79
C GLN A 271 18.06 59.81 11.51
N CYS A 272 18.63 58.69 11.06
CA CYS A 272 20.08 58.56 11.01
C CYS A 272 20.50 57.77 9.77
N LYS A 273 21.56 58.23 9.10
CA LYS A 273 22.24 57.58 7.96
C LYS A 273 23.63 57.13 8.41
N ASN A 274 24.30 56.35 7.55
CA ASN A 274 25.68 55.82 7.69
C ASN A 274 25.77 54.64 8.69
N CYS A 275 26.64 53.63 8.56
CA CYS A 275 27.55 53.16 7.50
C CYS A 275 27.93 51.69 7.84
N ILE A 276 28.56 50.83 7.00
CA ILE A 276 29.18 50.99 5.67
C ILE A 276 28.99 49.66 4.86
N ILE A 277 29.61 49.52 3.68
CA ILE A 277 29.79 48.23 2.98
C ILE A 277 31.30 47.92 2.90
N THR A 278 31.66 46.65 3.08
CA THR A 278 32.91 46.03 2.61
C THR A 278 32.57 44.67 2.01
#